data_AF-X1PWC0-F1
#
_entry.id   AF-X1PWC0-F1
#
_cell.length_a   1.000
_cell.length_b   1.000
_cell.length_c   1.000
_cell.angle_alpha   90.00
_cell.angle_beta   90.00
_cell.angle_gamma   90.00
#
_symmetry.space_group_name_H-M   'P 1'
#
loop_
_entity.id
_entity.type
_entity.pdbx_description
1 polymer ?
#
loop_
_entity_poly.entity_id
_entity_poly.type
_entity_poly.pdbx_seq_one_letter_code
_entity_poly.pdbx_strand_id
1 'polypeptide(L)'
;MIREKVLLVFINFENFRNNTTRKQRHLKTVNENIEELKNLTISAGADVEEILCHKQNKPNPKYFISTGKLEEIKNIVDNKEIELVIFDNEITPTQQRNLQLKLDTKVLDRTALILDIFAQRANSREGKLQVELAQLNYLLPRLTGKGIELSRLGGGIGTRGPGETKLEVDRRKIRKRISFLEKKIYQIGVQRDTQRKKREERNIFKIALVGYTNSGKSTLLNAATDSDAYVEDRLFSTLDSTTRKLKIYPNSEVLISDTVGFIEKLPHQLIASFKSTLEEVKRSDLLLLIVDVCNTDFENNIYSVKEVLKEIGVWQKPVLLVFNKIDKLSREELNSLKIKYKNSVFISALKRSGLPELYLRIKKMIERHYLNII
;
A
#
# COMPACT_ATOMS: atom_id res chain seq x y z
N MET A 1 -24.69 -4.81 9.92
CA MET A 1 -24.31 -4.24 8.61
C MET A 1 -24.12 -5.42 7.68
N ILE A 2 -24.89 -5.48 6.59
CA ILE A 2 -24.67 -6.49 5.55
C ILE A 2 -23.35 -6.11 4.86
N ARG A 3 -22.37 -7.01 4.91
CA ARG A 3 -21.09 -6.84 4.20
C ARG A 3 -21.27 -7.38 2.79
N GLU A 4 -20.71 -6.69 1.79
CA GLU A 4 -20.78 -7.15 0.40
C GLU A 4 -20.13 -8.55 0.30
N LYS A 5 -20.82 -9.51 -0.35
CA LYS A 5 -20.27 -10.85 -0.62
C LYS A 5 -19.28 -10.79 -1.77
N VAL A 6 -18.06 -11.28 -1.54
CA VAL A 6 -16.95 -11.14 -2.50
C VAL A 6 -16.45 -12.47 -3.03
N LEU A 7 -16.23 -12.53 -4.35
CA LEU A 7 -15.42 -13.55 -5.00
C LEU A 7 -14.02 -13.01 -5.30
N LEU A 8 -12.99 -13.69 -4.77
CA LEU A 8 -11.60 -13.38 -5.10
C LEU A 8 -11.12 -14.23 -6.29
N VAL A 9 -10.51 -13.60 -7.27
CA VAL A 9 -10.01 -14.24 -8.49
C VAL A 9 -8.49 -14.08 -8.60
N PHE A 10 -7.79 -15.21 -8.56
CA PHE A 10 -6.34 -15.32 -8.71
C PHE A 10 -5.99 -15.99 -10.03
N ILE A 11 -5.16 -15.33 -10.83
CA ILE A 11 -4.71 -15.86 -12.11
C ILE A 11 -3.19 -15.92 -12.13
N ASN A 12 -2.68 -17.15 -12.15
CA ASN A 12 -1.25 -17.42 -12.27
C ASN A 12 -0.90 -17.62 -13.73
N PHE A 13 -0.07 -16.73 -14.28
CA PHE A 13 0.39 -16.85 -15.66
C PHE A 13 1.64 -17.72 -15.75
N GLU A 14 1.55 -18.92 -16.35
CA GLU A 14 2.67 -19.87 -16.41
C GLU A 14 3.84 -19.37 -17.29
N ASN A 15 3.57 -18.48 -18.27
CA ASN A 15 4.55 -18.06 -19.27
C ASN A 15 4.53 -16.56 -19.62
N PHE A 16 3.75 -15.74 -18.91
CA PHE A 16 3.66 -14.32 -19.20
C PHE A 16 4.73 -13.52 -18.44
N ARG A 17 5.84 -13.24 -19.12
CA ARG A 17 6.83 -12.25 -18.70
C ARG A 17 6.20 -10.86 -18.77
N ASN A 18 5.70 -10.32 -17.64
CA ASN A 18 5.54 -8.88 -17.54
C ASN A 18 6.94 -8.24 -17.58
N ASN A 19 7.11 -7.23 -18.44
CA ASN A 19 8.38 -6.56 -18.74
C ASN A 19 8.96 -5.72 -17.58
N THR A 20 8.51 -5.90 -16.33
CA THR A 20 8.92 -5.05 -15.20
C THR A 20 9.93 -5.65 -14.22
N THR A 21 10.34 -6.92 -14.29
CA THR A 21 11.41 -7.41 -13.38
C THR A 21 12.12 -8.65 -13.92
N ARG A 22 13.30 -8.44 -14.52
CA ARG A 22 14.11 -9.49 -15.19
C ARG A 22 15.03 -10.28 -14.25
N LYS A 23 14.96 -10.08 -12.92
CA LYS A 23 15.73 -10.83 -11.92
C LYS A 23 14.95 -10.87 -10.63
N GLN A 24 14.38 -12.00 -10.24
CA GLN A 24 14.26 -12.50 -8.85
C GLN A 24 13.21 -13.61 -8.77
N ARG A 25 13.69 -14.81 -8.51
CA ARG A 25 12.89 -15.86 -7.89
C ARG A 25 13.36 -15.98 -6.45
N HIS A 26 12.71 -15.24 -5.57
CA HIS A 26 12.25 -15.85 -4.33
C HIS A 26 10.73 -15.78 -4.44
N LEU A 27 10.10 -16.93 -4.62
CA LEU A 27 8.69 -17.05 -4.96
C LEU A 27 7.92 -17.15 -3.65
N LYS A 28 7.20 -16.09 -3.30
CA LYS A 28 6.12 -16.15 -2.31
C LYS A 28 5.19 -17.30 -2.67
N THR A 29 4.72 -18.05 -1.67
CA THR A 29 3.79 -19.14 -1.95
C THR A 29 2.45 -18.56 -2.43
N VAL A 30 1.78 -19.25 -3.37
CA VAL A 30 0.47 -18.82 -3.87
C VAL A 30 -0.53 -18.59 -2.71
N ASN A 31 -0.40 -19.37 -1.64
CA ASN A 31 -1.23 -19.27 -0.44
C ASN A 31 -1.07 -17.96 0.31
N GLU A 32 0.13 -17.39 0.37
CA GLU A 32 0.36 -16.13 1.08
C GLU A 32 -0.18 -14.92 0.31
N ASN A 33 -0.11 -14.96 -1.03
CA ASN A 33 -0.76 -13.93 -1.86
C ASN A 33 -2.28 -13.96 -1.73
N ILE A 34 -2.84 -15.17 -1.59
CA ILE A 34 -4.25 -15.38 -1.31
C ILE A 34 -4.63 -14.77 0.04
N GLU A 35 -3.89 -15.10 1.08
CA GLU A 35 -4.15 -14.61 2.43
C GLU A 35 -3.99 -13.08 2.51
N GLU A 36 -3.04 -12.50 1.79
CA GLU A 36 -2.87 -11.05 1.71
C GLU A 36 -4.07 -10.35 1.07
N LEU A 37 -4.55 -10.80 -0.10
CA LEU A 37 -5.71 -10.18 -0.75
C LEU A 37 -6.99 -10.37 0.08
N LYS A 38 -7.13 -11.53 0.73
CA LYS A 38 -8.22 -11.80 1.66
C LYS A 38 -8.19 -10.79 2.81
N ASN A 39 -7.02 -10.57 3.41
CA ASN A 39 -6.84 -9.56 4.46
C ASN A 39 -7.09 -8.13 3.95
N LEU A 40 -6.74 -7.80 2.70
CA LEU A 40 -7.09 -6.51 2.08
C LEU A 40 -8.61 -6.36 1.97
N THR A 41 -9.30 -7.40 1.50
CA THR A 41 -10.75 -7.42 1.29
C THR A 41 -11.50 -7.24 2.62
N ILE A 42 -11.09 -7.98 3.66
CA ILE A 42 -11.62 -7.83 5.02
C ILE A 42 -11.34 -6.44 5.57
N SER A 43 -10.15 -5.87 5.29
CA SER A 43 -9.77 -4.53 5.74
C SER A 43 -10.59 -3.43 5.07
N ALA A 44 -11.11 -3.67 3.86
CA ALA A 44 -12.04 -2.79 3.15
C ALA A 44 -13.50 -2.92 3.65
N GLY A 45 -13.79 -3.91 4.50
CA GLY A 45 -15.11 -4.14 5.10
C GLY A 45 -16.00 -5.11 4.34
N ALA A 46 -15.45 -5.90 3.42
CA ALA A 46 -16.18 -6.90 2.65
C ALA A 46 -15.86 -8.34 3.12
N ASP A 47 -16.81 -9.26 2.96
CA ASP A 47 -16.64 -10.65 3.38
C ASP A 47 -16.34 -11.55 2.16
N VAL A 48 -15.27 -12.35 2.29
CA VAL A 48 -14.82 -13.25 1.22
C VAL A 48 -15.64 -14.54 1.26
N GLU A 49 -16.52 -14.71 0.29
CA GLU A 49 -17.41 -15.87 0.16
C GLU A 49 -16.68 -17.04 -0.55
N GLU A 50 -15.91 -16.73 -1.58
CA GLU A 50 -15.19 -17.74 -2.34
C GLU A 50 -13.88 -17.22 -2.93
N ILE A 51 -12.93 -18.13 -3.11
CA ILE A 51 -11.62 -17.86 -3.70
C ILE A 51 -11.42 -18.81 -4.87
N LEU A 52 -11.20 -18.24 -6.05
CA LEU A 52 -11.00 -18.98 -7.28
C LEU A 52 -9.56 -18.77 -7.76
N CYS A 53 -8.84 -19.87 -7.90
CA CYS A 53 -7.47 -19.89 -8.41
C CYS A 53 -7.45 -20.56 -9.78
N HIS A 54 -6.83 -19.90 -10.76
CA HIS A 54 -6.69 -20.44 -12.10
C HIS A 54 -5.29 -20.23 -12.65
N LYS A 55 -4.79 -21.23 -13.38
CA LYS A 55 -3.56 -21.12 -14.16
C LYS A 55 -3.90 -20.90 -15.61
N GLN A 56 -3.28 -19.90 -16.23
CA GLN A 56 -3.48 -19.57 -17.64
C GLN A 56 -2.14 -19.23 -18.28
N ASN A 57 -1.98 -19.42 -19.59
CA ASN A 57 -0.70 -19.11 -20.23
C ASN A 57 -0.43 -17.60 -20.37
N LYS A 58 -1.41 -16.85 -20.87
CA LYS A 58 -1.32 -15.41 -21.15
C LYS A 58 -2.66 -14.73 -20.88
N PRO A 59 -2.71 -13.45 -20.50
CA PRO A 59 -3.96 -12.73 -20.28
C PRO A 59 -4.75 -12.58 -21.59
N ASN A 60 -6.06 -12.80 -21.53
CA ASN A 60 -6.95 -12.53 -22.65
C ASN A 60 -7.11 -10.99 -22.82
N PRO A 61 -6.89 -10.42 -24.01
CA PRO A 61 -7.00 -8.97 -24.21
C PRO A 61 -8.41 -8.43 -23.92
N LYS A 62 -9.45 -9.24 -24.09
CA LYS A 62 -10.85 -8.84 -23.90
C LYS A 62 -11.35 -8.98 -22.46
N TYR A 63 -11.04 -10.10 -21.81
CA TYR A 63 -11.61 -10.45 -20.49
C TYR A 63 -10.57 -10.72 -19.41
N PHE A 64 -9.27 -10.61 -19.70
CA PHE A 64 -8.15 -11.04 -18.84
C PHE A 64 -8.08 -12.58 -18.64
N ILE A 65 -9.21 -13.24 -18.42
CA ILE A 65 -9.40 -14.69 -18.34
C ILE A 65 -9.92 -15.31 -19.63
N SER A 66 -9.80 -16.64 -19.73
CA SER A 66 -10.43 -17.44 -20.77
C SER A 66 -11.97 -17.36 -20.69
N THR A 67 -12.64 -17.57 -21.84
CA THR A 67 -14.10 -17.51 -21.92
C THR A 67 -14.79 -18.61 -21.11
N GLY A 68 -14.26 -19.83 -21.11
CA GLY A 68 -14.79 -20.90 -20.27
C GLY A 68 -14.69 -20.58 -18.78
N LYS A 69 -13.58 -19.95 -18.34
CA LYS A 69 -13.44 -19.53 -16.94
C LYS A 69 -14.36 -18.37 -16.58
N LEU A 70 -14.64 -17.48 -17.55
CA LEU A 70 -15.59 -16.40 -17.36
C LEU A 70 -17.02 -16.93 -17.14
N GLU A 71 -17.41 -17.99 -17.83
CA GLU A 71 -18.70 -18.65 -17.63
C GLU A 71 -18.77 -19.35 -16.27
N GLU A 72 -17.69 -20.01 -15.84
CA GLU A 72 -17.61 -20.60 -14.50
C GLU A 72 -17.75 -19.54 -13.39
N ILE A 73 -17.04 -18.41 -13.52
CA ILE A 73 -17.17 -17.28 -12.58
C ILE A 73 -18.59 -16.73 -12.59
N LYS A 74 -19.22 -16.61 -13.76
CA LYS A 74 -20.60 -16.15 -13.84
C LYS A 74 -21.55 -17.07 -13.06
N ASN A 75 -21.42 -18.39 -13.23
CA ASN A 75 -22.24 -19.35 -12.49
C ASN A 75 -22.03 -19.24 -10.98
N ILE A 76 -20.79 -19.00 -10.52
CA ILE A 76 -20.50 -18.77 -9.10
C ILE A 76 -21.19 -17.50 -8.60
N VAL A 77 -21.06 -16.40 -9.36
CA VAL A 77 -21.67 -15.11 -9.02
C VAL A 77 -23.18 -15.23 -8.89
N ASP A 78 -23.84 -15.87 -9.86
CA ASP A 78 -25.29 -16.05 -9.87
C ASP A 78 -25.76 -16.99 -8.74
N ASN A 79 -25.04 -18.10 -8.50
CA ASN A 79 -25.43 -19.10 -7.50
C ASN A 79 -25.22 -18.64 -6.04
N LYS A 80 -24.17 -17.86 -5.78
CA LYS A 80 -23.82 -17.41 -4.43
C LYS A 80 -24.25 -15.98 -4.13
N GLU A 81 -24.87 -15.31 -5.10
CA GLU A 81 -25.29 -13.91 -5.03
C GLU A 81 -24.10 -12.99 -4.69
N ILE A 82 -23.00 -13.16 -5.42
CA ILE A 82 -21.80 -12.34 -5.23
C ILE A 82 -22.08 -10.91 -5.72
N GLU A 83 -21.80 -9.91 -4.89
CA GLU A 83 -22.02 -8.50 -5.21
C GLU A 83 -20.77 -7.81 -5.79
N LEU A 84 -19.61 -8.41 -5.55
CA LEU A 84 -18.31 -7.86 -5.95
C LEU A 84 -17.33 -8.98 -6.33
N VAL A 85 -16.70 -8.84 -7.50
CA VAL A 85 -15.60 -9.71 -7.94
C VAL A 85 -14.29 -8.92 -7.89
N ILE A 86 -13.29 -9.44 -7.18
CA ILE A 86 -11.97 -8.79 -7.04
C ILE A 86 -10.89 -9.64 -7.73
N PHE A 87 -10.15 -9.01 -8.64
CA PHE A 87 -8.98 -9.60 -9.28
C PHE A 87 -7.68 -9.18 -8.57
N ASP A 88 -6.79 -10.12 -8.24
CA ASP A 88 -5.47 -9.79 -7.64
C ASP A 88 -4.59 -8.96 -8.59
N ASN A 89 -4.71 -9.20 -9.89
CA ASN A 89 -3.93 -8.50 -10.89
C ASN A 89 -4.64 -7.24 -11.39
N GLU A 90 -3.85 -6.24 -11.76
CA GLU A 90 -4.37 -5.06 -12.46
C GLU A 90 -5.01 -5.46 -13.80
N ILE A 91 -6.22 -4.97 -14.03
CA ILE A 91 -6.95 -5.20 -15.28
C ILE A 91 -7.15 -3.89 -16.02
N THR A 92 -7.04 -3.91 -17.35
CA THR A 92 -7.22 -2.70 -18.16
C THR A 92 -8.66 -2.18 -18.07
N PRO A 93 -8.89 -0.88 -18.35
CA PRO A 93 -10.24 -0.30 -18.42
C PRO A 93 -11.23 -1.10 -19.28
N THR A 94 -10.77 -1.57 -20.44
CA THR A 94 -11.58 -2.34 -21.38
C THR A 94 -11.93 -3.71 -20.81
N GLN A 95 -10.97 -4.41 -20.20
CA GLN A 95 -11.20 -5.70 -19.56
C GLN A 95 -12.21 -5.57 -18.41
N GLN A 96 -12.02 -4.59 -17.51
CA GLN A 96 -12.92 -4.38 -16.38
C GLN A 96 -14.36 -4.10 -16.84
N ARG A 97 -14.54 -3.30 -17.90
CA ARG A 97 -15.87 -3.04 -18.46
C ARG A 97 -16.50 -4.32 -19.01
N ASN A 98 -15.76 -5.07 -19.82
CA ASN A 98 -16.27 -6.29 -20.44
C ASN A 98 -16.62 -7.36 -19.40
N LEU A 99 -15.84 -7.46 -18.33
CA LEU A 99 -16.11 -8.32 -17.18
C LEU A 99 -17.39 -7.90 -16.46
N GLN A 100 -17.54 -6.63 -16.10
CA GLN A 100 -18.75 -6.11 -15.46
C GLN A 100 -20.01 -6.38 -16.30
N LEU A 101 -19.95 -6.13 -17.62
CA LEU A 101 -21.08 -6.37 -18.51
C LEU A 101 -21.46 -7.85 -18.64
N LYS A 102 -20.49 -8.76 -18.56
CA LYS A 102 -20.75 -10.21 -18.71
C LYS A 102 -21.21 -10.85 -17.41
N LEU A 103 -20.67 -10.39 -16.27
CA LEU A 103 -20.95 -10.88 -14.92
C LEU A 103 -22.13 -10.15 -14.25
N ASP A 104 -22.60 -9.05 -14.82
CA ASP A 104 -23.66 -8.20 -14.27
C ASP A 104 -23.43 -7.78 -12.80
N THR A 105 -22.15 -7.62 -12.43
CA THR A 105 -21.70 -7.40 -11.05
C THR A 105 -20.54 -6.43 -11.03
N LYS A 106 -20.30 -5.73 -9.90
CA LYS A 106 -19.14 -4.86 -9.75
C LYS A 106 -17.85 -5.69 -9.86
N VAL A 107 -16.87 -5.17 -10.59
CA VAL A 107 -15.55 -5.80 -10.73
C VAL A 107 -14.49 -4.79 -10.35
N LEU A 108 -13.64 -5.14 -9.39
CA LEU A 108 -12.49 -4.33 -8.96
C LEU A 108 -11.19 -5.12 -9.19
N ASP A 109 -10.09 -4.39 -9.37
CA ASP A 109 -8.75 -4.96 -9.24
C ASP A 109 -8.15 -4.59 -7.87
N ARG A 110 -7.01 -5.20 -7.58
CA ARG A 110 -6.21 -4.93 -6.37
C ARG A 110 -5.95 -3.43 -6.18
N THR A 111 -5.68 -2.68 -7.24
CA THR A 111 -5.42 -1.24 -7.16
C THR A 111 -6.64 -0.46 -6.65
N ALA A 112 -7.83 -0.74 -7.17
CA ALA A 112 -9.06 -0.14 -6.65
C ALA A 112 -9.32 -0.51 -5.19
N LEU A 113 -9.13 -1.79 -4.83
CA LEU A 113 -9.32 -2.25 -3.45
C LEU A 113 -8.41 -1.49 -2.47
N ILE A 114 -7.13 -1.33 -2.81
CA ILE A 114 -6.17 -0.59 -1.98
C ILE A 114 -6.59 0.89 -1.83
N LEU A 115 -7.03 1.52 -2.92
CA LEU A 115 -7.50 2.92 -2.90
C LEU A 115 -8.71 3.09 -1.98
N ASP A 116 -9.63 2.13 -1.97
CA ASP A 116 -10.82 2.17 -1.11
C ASP A 116 -10.47 1.99 0.36
N ILE A 117 -9.54 1.09 0.68
CA ILE A 117 -9.00 0.98 2.06
C ILE A 117 -8.38 2.31 2.47
N PHE A 118 -7.58 2.94 1.62
CA PHE A 118 -6.99 4.24 1.95
C PHE A 118 -8.02 5.35 2.11
N ALA A 119 -9.10 5.34 1.34
CA ALA A 119 -10.17 6.33 1.47
C ALA A 119 -10.86 6.23 2.84
N GLN A 120 -11.02 5.01 3.36
CA GLN A 120 -11.56 4.77 4.70
C GLN A 120 -10.58 5.18 5.82
N ARG A 121 -9.27 5.16 5.57
CA ARG A 121 -8.22 5.43 6.57
C ARG A 121 -7.70 6.86 6.56
N ALA A 122 -7.94 7.61 5.49
CA ALA A 122 -7.49 8.99 5.35
C ALA A 122 -8.25 9.93 6.31
N ASN A 123 -7.60 10.27 7.42
CA ASN A 123 -8.17 11.16 8.43
C ASN A 123 -7.70 12.60 8.24
N SER A 124 -6.44 12.80 7.88
CA SER A 124 -5.88 14.13 7.65
C SER A 124 -6.44 14.79 6.38
N ARG A 125 -6.46 16.13 6.37
CA ARG A 125 -6.88 16.90 5.19
C ARG A 125 -6.01 16.58 3.97
N GLU A 126 -4.72 16.39 4.16
CA GLU A 126 -3.78 16.06 3.08
C GLU A 126 -3.96 14.63 2.59
N GLY A 127 -4.05 13.65 3.49
CA GLY A 127 -4.32 12.25 3.15
C GLY A 127 -5.61 12.11 2.34
N LYS A 128 -6.68 12.82 2.74
CA LYS A 128 -7.94 12.83 1.97
C LYS A 128 -7.76 13.37 0.56
N LEU A 129 -7.02 14.45 0.39
CA LEU A 129 -6.75 15.03 -0.94
C LEU A 129 -5.90 14.09 -1.81
N GLN A 130 -4.92 13.40 -1.22
CA GLN A 130 -4.07 12.45 -1.93
C GLN A 130 -4.83 11.22 -2.39
N VAL A 131 -5.67 10.66 -1.52
CA VAL A 131 -6.50 9.52 -1.89
C VAL A 131 -7.52 9.92 -2.95
N GLU A 132 -8.16 11.09 -2.82
CA GLU A 132 -9.06 11.61 -3.86
C GLU A 132 -8.35 11.76 -5.20
N LEU A 133 -7.13 12.34 -5.21
CA LEU A 133 -6.32 12.48 -6.42
C LEU A 133 -6.02 11.10 -7.04
N ALA A 134 -5.63 10.13 -6.22
CA ALA A 134 -5.30 8.78 -6.68
C ALA A 134 -6.53 8.06 -7.26
N GLN A 135 -7.69 8.17 -6.59
CA GLN A 135 -8.96 7.61 -7.08
C GLN A 135 -9.38 8.25 -8.40
N LEU A 136 -9.26 9.57 -8.56
CA LEU A 136 -9.59 10.26 -9.81
C LEU A 136 -8.65 9.87 -10.96
N ASN A 137 -7.35 9.73 -10.68
CA ASN A 137 -6.36 9.27 -11.66
C ASN A 137 -6.62 7.83 -12.12
N TYR A 138 -7.05 6.95 -11.21
CA TYR A 138 -7.45 5.59 -11.53
C TYR A 138 -8.78 5.53 -12.31
N LEU A 139 -9.76 6.37 -11.95
CA LEU A 139 -11.09 6.40 -12.54
C LEU A 139 -11.10 7.02 -13.94
N LEU A 140 -10.32 8.08 -14.18
CA LEU A 140 -10.31 8.83 -15.44
C LEU A 140 -10.14 7.95 -16.69
N PRO A 141 -9.13 7.04 -16.78
CA PRO A 141 -8.98 6.15 -17.93
C PRO A 141 -10.07 5.07 -18.02
N ARG A 142 -10.89 4.88 -16.98
CA ARG A 142 -11.98 3.88 -16.92
C ARG A 142 -13.36 4.43 -17.30
N LEU A 143 -13.50 5.75 -17.35
CA LEU A 143 -14.73 6.42 -17.80
C LEU A 143 -14.90 6.42 -19.32
N THR A 144 -13.85 6.14 -20.09
CA THR A 144 -13.86 6.08 -21.55
C THR A 144 -14.85 5.08 -22.12
N GLY A 145 -15.12 3.98 -21.41
CA GLY A 145 -16.02 2.93 -21.87
C GLY A 145 -17.50 3.20 -21.62
N LYS A 146 -17.91 3.95 -20.59
CA LYS A 146 -19.32 4.11 -20.21
C LYS A 146 -20.15 4.96 -21.19
N GLY A 147 -19.51 5.45 -22.26
CA GLY A 147 -20.13 6.39 -23.17
C GLY A 147 -21.22 5.87 -24.09
N ILE A 148 -21.19 4.57 -24.39
CA ILE A 148 -22.12 3.97 -25.35
C ILE A 148 -23.54 3.89 -24.74
N GLU A 149 -23.66 3.69 -23.43
CA GLU A 149 -24.95 3.66 -22.71
C GLU A 149 -25.51 5.07 -22.49
N LEU A 150 -24.67 6.02 -22.08
CA LEU A 150 -25.06 7.43 -21.87
C LEU A 150 -25.39 8.15 -23.18
N SER A 151 -24.75 7.79 -24.30
CA SER A 151 -25.07 8.32 -25.63
C SER A 151 -26.40 7.81 -26.17
N ARG A 152 -26.84 6.60 -25.78
CA ARG A 152 -28.11 6.02 -26.23
C ARG A 152 -29.32 6.66 -25.55
N LEU A 153 -29.20 7.04 -24.27
CA LEU A 153 -30.24 7.79 -23.53
C LEU A 153 -30.40 9.24 -24.04
N GLY A 154 -29.39 9.80 -24.71
CA GLY A 154 -29.46 11.11 -25.36
C GLY A 154 -29.84 11.07 -26.85
N GLY A 155 -30.13 9.88 -27.39
CA GLY A 155 -30.35 9.61 -28.82
C GLY A 155 -31.77 9.88 -29.32
N GLY A 156 -32.40 10.97 -28.87
CA GLY A 156 -33.58 11.52 -29.52
C GLY A 156 -33.19 12.26 -30.79
N ILE A 157 -33.92 12.04 -31.89
CA ILE A 157 -33.76 12.69 -33.20
C ILE A 157 -33.75 14.22 -33.00
N GLY A 158 -32.56 14.85 -33.01
CA GLY A 158 -32.46 16.32 -32.83
C GLY A 158 -31.10 16.90 -32.42
N THR A 159 -30.11 16.12 -31.98
CA THR A 159 -28.84 16.66 -31.45
C THR A 159 -27.73 16.89 -32.48
N ARG A 160 -28.08 17.45 -33.65
CA ARG A 160 -27.10 17.98 -34.62
C ARG A 160 -26.71 19.42 -34.24
N GLY A 161 -25.96 19.55 -33.15
CA GLY A 161 -25.18 20.74 -32.80
C GLY A 161 -23.79 20.33 -32.30
N PRO A 162 -22.80 21.23 -32.26
CA PRO A 162 -21.43 20.93 -31.83
C PRO A 162 -21.34 20.80 -30.29
N GLY A 163 -22.30 20.10 -29.68
CA GLY A 163 -22.45 19.93 -28.25
C GLY A 163 -21.51 18.85 -27.72
N GLU A 164 -20.53 19.27 -26.92
CA GLU A 164 -19.63 18.42 -26.13
C GLU A 164 -20.43 17.28 -25.48
N THR A 165 -20.02 16.02 -25.69
CA THR A 165 -20.77 14.88 -25.15
C THR A 165 -20.74 14.93 -23.61
N LYS A 166 -21.81 14.47 -22.92
CA LYS A 166 -21.88 14.47 -21.45
C LYS A 166 -20.63 13.85 -20.79
N LEU A 167 -20.04 12.84 -21.45
CA LEU A 167 -18.81 12.17 -21.04
C LEU A 167 -17.57 13.05 -21.16
N GLU A 168 -17.47 13.85 -22.23
CA GLU A 168 -16.37 14.80 -22.41
C GLU A 168 -16.46 15.90 -21.35
N VAL A 169 -17.66 16.40 -21.08
CA VAL A 169 -17.91 17.34 -19.99
C VAL A 169 -17.48 16.76 -18.65
N ASP A 170 -17.86 15.51 -18.33
CA ASP A 170 -17.49 14.86 -17.08
C ASP A 170 -15.98 14.60 -16.99
N ARG A 171 -15.34 14.17 -18.07
CA ARG A 171 -13.86 14.05 -18.12
C ARG A 171 -13.17 15.39 -17.91
N ARG A 172 -13.69 16.45 -18.51
CA ARG A 172 -13.13 17.80 -18.37
C ARG A 172 -13.24 18.28 -16.92
N LYS A 173 -14.36 18.01 -16.25
CA LYS A 173 -14.53 18.26 -14.81
C LYS A 173 -13.53 17.48 -13.97
N ILE A 174 -13.34 16.18 -14.23
CA ILE A 174 -12.38 15.34 -13.50
C ILE A 174 -10.96 15.83 -13.71
N ARG A 175 -10.55 16.14 -14.94
CA ARG A 175 -9.21 16.71 -15.21
C ARG A 175 -8.99 18.04 -14.50
N LYS A 176 -9.98 18.94 -14.53
CA LYS A 176 -9.93 20.19 -13.75
C LYS A 176 -9.78 19.93 -12.26
N ARG A 177 -10.49 18.94 -11.72
CA ARG A 177 -10.40 18.54 -10.31
C ARG A 177 -9.02 17.97 -9.99
N ILE A 178 -8.46 17.10 -10.82
CA ILE A 178 -7.10 16.56 -10.68
C ILE A 178 -6.09 17.72 -10.61
N SER A 179 -6.09 18.63 -11.60
CA SER A 179 -5.16 19.77 -11.59
C SER A 179 -5.35 20.70 -10.38
N PHE A 180 -6.58 20.85 -9.88
CA PHE A 180 -6.83 21.59 -8.65
C PHE A 180 -6.24 20.89 -7.42
N LEU A 181 -6.45 19.58 -7.28
CA LEU A 181 -5.93 18.79 -6.17
C LEU A 181 -4.40 18.76 -6.17
N GLU A 182 -3.77 18.57 -7.32
CA GLU A 182 -2.31 18.62 -7.49
C GLU A 182 -1.73 19.95 -7.00
N LYS A 183 -2.31 21.08 -7.42
CA LYS A 183 -1.90 22.41 -6.95
C LYS A 183 -2.08 22.58 -5.45
N LYS A 184 -3.19 22.09 -4.90
CA LYS A 184 -3.49 22.20 -3.47
C LYS A 184 -2.53 21.35 -2.62
N ILE A 185 -2.22 20.13 -3.05
CA ILE A 185 -1.24 19.25 -2.40
C ILE A 185 0.14 19.89 -2.45
N TYR A 186 0.53 20.45 -3.61
CA TYR A 186 1.80 21.17 -3.74
C TYR A 186 1.92 22.34 -2.76
N GLN A 187 0.88 23.18 -2.64
CA GLN A 187 0.86 24.29 -1.69
C GLN A 187 0.98 23.83 -0.22
N ILE A 188 0.33 22.72 0.14
CA ILE A 188 0.46 22.12 1.48
C ILE A 188 1.92 21.67 1.72
N GLY A 189 2.56 21.08 0.71
CA GLY A 189 3.99 20.73 0.75
C GLY A 189 4.89 21.93 1.03
N VAL A 190 4.69 23.04 0.31
CA VAL A 190 5.47 24.28 0.51
C VAL A 190 5.27 24.87 1.91
N GLN A 191 4.04 24.86 2.44
CA GLN A 191 3.76 25.32 3.81
C GLN A 191 4.48 24.44 4.85
N ARG A 192 4.47 23.11 4.65
CA ARG A 192 5.21 22.18 5.50
C ARG A 192 6.71 22.45 5.45
N ASP A 193 7.29 22.67 4.28
CA ASP A 193 8.71 22.98 4.15
C ASP A 193 9.10 24.25 4.89
N THR A 194 8.26 25.28 4.84
CA THR A 194 8.49 26.53 5.56
C THR A 194 8.43 26.35 7.08
N GLN A 195 7.46 25.59 7.59
CA GLN A 195 7.40 25.23 9.02
C GLN A 195 8.56 24.31 9.44
N ARG A 196 9.05 23.47 8.53
CA ARG A 196 10.13 22.51 8.77
C ARG A 196 11.51 23.17 8.79
N LYS A 197 11.79 24.17 7.93
CA LYS A 197 13.04 24.95 7.98
C LYS A 197 13.28 25.59 9.35
N LYS A 198 12.22 26.09 10.00
CA LYS A 198 12.28 26.59 11.40
C LYS A 198 12.63 25.52 12.45
N ARG A 199 12.53 24.22 12.11
CA ARG A 199 12.87 23.09 12.99
C ARG A 199 14.23 22.45 12.64
N GLU A 200 14.74 22.68 11.43
CA GLU A 200 16.07 22.21 10.98
C GLU A 200 17.22 22.98 11.66
N GLU A 201 16.94 24.14 12.27
CA GLU A 201 17.88 24.89 13.11
C GLU A 201 18.22 24.19 14.44
N ARG A 202 17.59 23.05 14.75
CA ARG A 202 17.89 22.22 15.92
C ARG A 202 18.49 20.89 15.44
N ASN A 203 19.59 20.45 16.08
CA ASN A 203 20.23 19.13 15.87
C ASN A 203 19.30 17.98 16.28
N ILE A 204 18.21 17.78 15.54
CA ILE A 204 17.18 16.77 15.79
C ILE A 204 17.44 15.57 14.89
N PHE A 205 17.67 14.41 15.48
CA PHE A 205 17.85 13.17 14.74
C PHE A 205 16.50 12.53 14.40
N LYS A 206 16.26 12.21 13.13
CA LYS A 206 14.97 11.72 12.63
C LYS A 206 15.05 10.25 12.24
N ILE A 207 14.11 9.46 12.75
CA ILE A 207 13.98 8.03 12.49
C ILE A 207 12.64 7.77 11.80
N ALA A 208 12.64 7.05 10.68
CA ALA A 208 11.41 6.58 10.04
C ALA A 208 11.25 5.07 10.19
N LEU A 209 10.06 4.64 10.65
CA LEU A 209 9.67 3.23 10.69
C LEU A 209 9.15 2.82 9.33
N VAL A 210 9.85 1.92 8.64
CA VAL A 210 9.46 1.38 7.34
C VAL A 210 9.25 -0.13 7.44
N GLY A 211 8.41 -0.70 6.58
CA GLY A 211 8.14 -2.13 6.60
C GLY A 211 6.78 -2.48 6.04
N TYR A 212 6.58 -3.78 5.81
CA TYR A 212 5.34 -4.31 5.25
C TYR A 212 4.12 -3.96 6.14
N THR A 213 2.92 -3.92 5.59
CA THR A 213 1.69 -3.79 6.38
C THR A 213 1.61 -4.92 7.41
N ASN A 214 1.09 -4.61 8.60
CA ASN A 214 1.03 -5.52 9.74
C ASN A 214 2.38 -6.04 10.30
N SER A 215 3.51 -5.43 9.95
CA SER A 215 4.81 -5.71 10.60
C SER A 215 4.91 -5.23 12.05
N GLY A 216 3.93 -4.46 12.54
CA GLY A 216 3.90 -3.91 13.89
C GLY A 216 4.65 -2.58 14.07
N LYS A 217 4.78 -1.77 13.00
CA LYS A 217 5.37 -0.42 13.08
C LYS A 217 4.66 0.46 14.10
N SER A 218 3.34 0.56 14.05
CA SER A 218 2.53 1.36 14.97
C SER A 218 2.60 0.81 16.40
N THR A 219 2.61 -0.51 16.56
CA THR A 219 2.85 -1.17 17.86
C THR A 219 4.20 -0.77 18.44
N LEU A 220 5.26 -0.75 17.62
CA LEU A 220 6.59 -0.34 18.05
C LEU A 220 6.63 1.15 18.40
N LEU A 221 5.99 2.02 17.62
CA LEU A 221 5.91 3.45 17.92
C LEU A 221 5.30 3.67 19.32
N ASN A 222 4.19 3.00 19.61
CA ASN A 222 3.52 3.07 20.90
C ASN A 222 4.37 2.54 22.06
N ALA A 223 4.93 1.35 21.86
CA ALA A 223 5.81 0.72 22.85
C ALA A 223 7.05 1.58 23.13
N ALA A 224 7.54 2.32 22.13
CA ALA A 224 8.73 3.15 22.26
C ALA A 224 8.46 4.54 22.84
N THR A 225 7.21 5.01 22.82
CA THR A 225 6.85 6.37 23.22
C THR A 225 5.85 6.44 24.38
N ASP A 226 5.56 5.29 25.00
CA ASP A 226 4.57 5.12 26.08
C ASP A 226 3.22 5.79 25.75
N SER A 227 2.75 5.57 24.51
CA SER A 227 1.49 6.14 24.02
C SER A 227 0.45 5.08 23.70
N ASP A 228 -0.81 5.37 24.01
CA ASP A 228 -1.97 4.52 23.72
C ASP A 228 -2.56 4.77 22.31
N ALA A 229 -1.73 4.84 21.26
CA ALA A 229 -2.32 4.93 19.92
C ALA A 229 -3.01 3.60 19.57
N TYR A 230 -4.23 3.66 19.07
CA TYR A 230 -4.99 2.46 18.72
C TYR A 230 -4.29 1.67 17.59
N VAL A 231 -4.02 0.38 17.82
CA VAL A 231 -3.42 -0.52 16.83
C VAL A 231 -4.46 -1.57 16.45
N GLU A 232 -4.94 -1.54 15.21
CA GLU A 232 -5.77 -2.61 14.64
C GLU A 232 -4.90 -3.65 13.92
N ASP A 233 -5.28 -4.93 14.00
CA ASP A 233 -4.73 -6.01 13.18
C ASP A 233 -5.36 -6.00 11.78
N ARG A 234 -5.18 -4.89 11.06
CA ARG A 234 -5.69 -4.66 9.70
C ARG A 234 -4.61 -4.06 8.82
N LEU A 235 -4.70 -4.32 7.51
CA LEU A 235 -3.77 -3.74 6.55
C LEU A 235 -4.02 -2.24 6.42
N PHE A 236 -2.94 -1.46 6.25
CA PHE A 236 -2.97 0.01 6.17
C PHE A 236 -3.60 0.72 7.37
N SER A 237 -3.41 0.19 8.59
CA SER A 237 -3.82 0.84 9.83
C SER A 237 -3.31 2.27 9.99
N THR A 238 -2.13 2.58 9.44
CA THR A 238 -1.56 3.93 9.39
C THR A 238 -1.41 4.42 7.96
N LEU A 239 -2.14 5.49 7.61
CA LEU A 239 -1.95 6.25 6.37
C LEU A 239 -1.23 7.58 6.61
N ASP A 240 -1.63 8.28 7.67
CA ASP A 240 -1.05 9.56 8.05
C ASP A 240 0.21 9.34 8.90
N SER A 241 1.34 9.96 8.52
CA SER A 241 2.59 9.81 9.26
C SER A 241 2.44 10.38 10.68
N THR A 242 2.72 9.55 11.70
CA THR A 242 2.65 9.99 13.10
C THR A 242 4.07 10.14 13.64
N THR A 243 4.47 11.38 13.94
CA THR A 243 5.80 11.69 14.53
C THR A 243 5.68 11.89 16.04
N ARG A 244 6.59 11.29 16.80
CA ARG A 244 6.68 11.38 18.26
C ARG A 244 8.12 11.61 18.71
N LYS A 245 8.29 12.17 19.91
CA LYS A 245 9.60 12.30 20.56
C LYS A 245 9.99 10.98 21.22
N LEU A 246 11.22 10.54 20.97
CA LEU A 246 11.79 9.30 21.50
C LEU A 246 12.86 9.63 22.54
N LYS A 247 12.61 9.27 23.81
CA LYS A 247 13.49 9.59 24.94
C LYS A 247 14.64 8.58 25.06
N ILE A 248 15.59 8.63 24.13
CA ILE A 248 16.75 7.71 24.12
C ILE A 248 18.03 8.42 24.57
N TYR A 249 18.19 9.69 24.25
CA TYR A 249 19.43 10.44 24.47
C TYR A 249 19.16 11.62 25.43
N PRO A 250 20.00 11.88 26.46
CA PRO A 250 19.75 12.94 27.43
C PRO A 250 19.75 14.35 26.81
N ASN A 251 20.63 14.58 25.83
CA ASN A 251 20.95 15.91 25.30
C ASN A 251 20.63 16.08 23.80
N SER A 252 19.93 15.14 23.17
CA SER A 252 19.50 15.27 21.76
C SER A 252 18.05 14.88 21.59
N GLU A 253 17.32 15.69 20.82
CA GLU A 253 15.94 15.38 20.46
C GLU A 253 15.96 14.34 19.34
N VAL A 254 15.41 13.16 19.61
CA VAL A 254 15.18 12.12 18.61
C VAL A 254 13.70 12.08 18.27
N LEU A 255 13.37 12.19 16.99
CA LEU A 255 12.01 12.03 16.48
C LEU A 255 11.88 10.68 15.80
N ILE A 256 10.78 9.98 16.07
CA ILE A 256 10.41 8.75 15.39
C ILE A 256 9.06 8.94 14.69
N SER A 257 9.01 8.59 13.42
CA SER A 257 7.83 8.73 12.56
C SER A 257 7.35 7.35 12.11
N ASP A 258 6.08 7.01 12.40
CA ASP A 258 5.41 5.87 11.75
C ASP A 258 5.01 6.25 10.33
N THR A 259 5.27 5.38 9.36
CA THR A 259 4.98 5.62 7.94
C THR A 259 3.96 4.62 7.42
N VAL A 260 3.42 4.90 6.22
CA VAL A 260 2.53 3.97 5.53
C VAL A 260 3.22 2.62 5.38
N GLY A 261 2.48 1.54 5.67
CA GLY A 261 2.96 0.18 5.43
C GLY A 261 3.05 -0.14 3.94
N PHE A 262 4.12 -0.79 3.53
CA PHE A 262 4.27 -1.26 2.16
C PHE A 262 3.49 -2.57 1.94
N ILE A 263 3.05 -2.80 0.71
CA ILE A 263 2.50 -4.08 0.25
C ILE A 263 3.22 -4.49 -1.03
N GLU A 264 3.05 -5.76 -1.41
CA GLU A 264 3.51 -6.27 -2.68
C GLU A 264 2.66 -5.71 -3.82
N LYS A 265 3.33 -5.43 -4.95
CA LYS A 265 2.75 -4.79 -6.13
C LYS A 265 2.04 -3.48 -5.79
N LEU A 266 2.70 -2.59 -5.03
CA LEU A 266 2.18 -1.23 -4.84
C LEU A 266 2.00 -0.58 -6.22
N PRO A 267 0.78 -0.15 -6.57
CA PRO A 267 0.54 0.49 -7.87
C PRO A 267 1.38 1.75 -8.03
N HIS A 268 2.01 1.96 -9.18
CA HIS A 268 2.84 3.15 -9.43
C HIS A 268 2.06 4.47 -9.24
N GLN A 269 0.75 4.45 -9.55
CA GLN A 269 -0.15 5.59 -9.34
C GLN A 269 -0.27 5.98 -7.85
N LEU A 270 -0.18 4.99 -6.96
CA LEU A 270 -0.21 5.20 -5.52
C LEU A 270 1.13 5.75 -5.00
N ILE A 271 2.26 5.28 -5.52
CA ILE A 271 3.59 5.83 -5.16
C ILE A 271 3.67 7.32 -5.46
N ALA A 272 3.14 7.76 -6.61
CA ALA A 272 3.10 9.17 -6.99
C ALA A 272 2.22 10.01 -6.05
N SER A 273 1.09 9.44 -5.61
CA SER A 273 0.12 10.13 -4.74
C SER A 273 0.57 10.20 -3.28
N PHE A 274 1.37 9.23 -2.83
CA PHE A 274 1.99 9.17 -1.49
C PHE A 274 3.38 9.79 -1.42
N LYS A 275 3.79 10.55 -2.44
CA LYS A 275 5.12 11.17 -2.48
C LYS A 275 5.41 12.03 -1.25
N SER A 276 4.42 12.72 -0.67
CA SER A 276 4.62 13.54 0.53
C SER A 276 4.69 12.71 1.82
N THR A 277 3.98 11.58 1.92
CA THR A 277 4.09 10.69 3.09
C THR A 277 5.40 9.91 3.06
N LEU A 278 5.88 9.56 1.86
CA LEU A 278 7.21 9.00 1.62
C LEU A 278 8.33 10.04 1.74
N GLU A 279 8.00 11.33 1.75
CA GLU A 279 8.97 12.40 1.96
C GLU A 279 9.55 12.41 3.38
N GLU A 280 8.79 11.91 4.36
CA GLU A 280 9.29 11.70 5.72
C GLU A 280 10.45 10.68 5.74
N VAL A 281 10.31 9.59 4.96
CA VAL A 281 11.37 8.60 4.73
C VAL A 281 12.58 9.25 4.02
N LYS A 282 12.33 10.16 3.07
CA LYS A 282 13.38 10.93 2.39
C LYS A 282 14.12 11.91 3.27
N ARG A 283 13.56 12.31 4.41
CA ARG A 283 14.17 13.30 5.32
C ARG A 283 14.65 12.72 6.64
N SER A 284 14.43 11.43 6.89
CA SER A 284 14.95 10.75 8.09
C SER A 284 16.45 10.46 7.99
N ASP A 285 17.18 10.55 9.09
CA ASP A 285 18.59 10.20 9.15
C ASP A 285 18.81 8.68 9.23
N LEU A 286 17.82 7.96 9.78
CA LEU A 286 17.83 6.50 9.94
C LEU A 286 16.49 5.86 9.54
N LEU A 287 16.56 4.73 8.85
CA LEU A 287 15.41 3.87 8.57
C LEU A 287 15.43 2.64 9.48
N LEU A 288 14.33 2.40 10.21
CA LEU A 288 14.12 1.13 10.90
C LEU A 288 13.20 0.27 10.05
N LEU A 289 13.76 -0.77 9.44
CA LEU A 289 12.98 -1.72 8.65
C LEU A 289 12.42 -2.81 9.56
N ILE A 290 11.13 -2.67 9.89
CA ILE A 290 10.39 -3.60 10.75
C ILE A 290 9.93 -4.79 9.92
N VAL A 291 10.28 -5.99 10.39
CA VAL A 291 10.04 -7.26 9.69
C VAL A 291 9.21 -8.16 10.60
N ASP A 292 8.10 -8.68 10.10
CA ASP A 292 7.33 -9.71 10.80
C ASP A 292 8.02 -11.07 10.65
N VAL A 293 8.58 -11.63 11.72
CA VAL A 293 9.24 -12.95 11.68
C VAL A 293 8.29 -14.13 11.54
N CYS A 294 7.01 -13.93 11.85
CA CYS A 294 6.01 -14.99 11.76
C CYS A 294 5.57 -15.23 10.32
N ASN A 295 5.84 -14.27 9.43
CA ASN A 295 5.56 -14.42 8.02
C ASN A 295 6.65 -15.30 7.40
N THR A 296 6.28 -16.46 6.87
CA THR A 296 7.19 -17.41 6.21
C THR A 296 7.99 -16.80 5.06
N ASP A 297 7.50 -15.72 4.46
CA ASP A 297 8.12 -15.01 3.35
C ASP A 297 8.61 -13.60 3.71
N PHE A 298 9.00 -13.42 4.97
CA PHE A 298 9.56 -12.15 5.43
C PHE A 298 10.77 -11.68 4.60
N GLU A 299 11.53 -12.59 3.98
CA GLU A 299 12.68 -12.26 3.14
C GLU A 299 12.27 -11.53 1.86
N ASN A 300 11.18 -11.96 1.21
CA ASN A 300 10.62 -11.24 0.07
C ASN A 300 9.97 -9.92 0.48
N ASN A 301 9.38 -9.85 1.67
CA ASN A 301 8.87 -8.59 2.19
C ASN A 301 10.02 -7.58 2.38
N ILE A 302 11.17 -8.02 2.93
CA ILE A 302 12.38 -7.18 3.01
C ILE A 302 12.81 -6.73 1.62
N TYR A 303 12.86 -7.66 0.66
CA TYR A 303 13.26 -7.36 -0.71
C TYR A 303 12.34 -6.34 -1.39
N SER A 304 11.02 -6.56 -1.30
CA SER A 304 10.00 -5.69 -1.88
C SER A 304 10.06 -4.27 -1.29
N VAL A 305 10.23 -4.15 0.02
CA VAL A 305 10.40 -2.85 0.66
C VAL A 305 11.67 -2.17 0.17
N LYS A 306 12.79 -2.89 0.05
CA LYS A 306 14.05 -2.33 -0.47
C LYS A 306 13.93 -1.81 -1.90
N GLU A 307 13.20 -2.50 -2.78
CA GLU A 307 12.95 -2.01 -4.14
C GLU A 307 12.12 -0.72 -4.13
N VAL A 308 11.07 -0.65 -3.32
CA VAL A 308 10.29 0.60 -3.20
C VAL A 308 11.15 1.73 -2.64
N LEU A 309 12.00 1.45 -1.64
CA LEU A 309 12.97 2.42 -1.10
C LEU A 309 13.97 2.89 -2.18
N LYS A 310 14.33 2.03 -3.12
CA LYS A 310 15.18 2.36 -4.26
C LYS A 310 14.45 3.23 -5.29
N GLU A 311 13.22 2.90 -5.65
CA GLU A 311 12.39 3.69 -6.57
C GLU A 311 12.15 5.11 -6.06
N ILE A 312 11.95 5.28 -4.74
CA ILE A 312 11.79 6.61 -4.16
C ILE A 312 13.13 7.35 -3.99
N GLY A 313 14.27 6.67 -4.14
CA GLY A 313 15.60 7.28 -4.10
C GLY A 313 16.21 7.43 -2.70
N VAL A 314 15.87 6.56 -1.74
CA VAL A 314 16.44 6.59 -0.36
C VAL A 314 17.39 5.43 -0.05
N TRP A 315 17.85 4.70 -1.07
CA TRP A 315 18.67 3.49 -0.92
C TRP A 315 20.04 3.70 -0.24
N GLN A 316 20.55 4.93 -0.21
CA GLN A 316 21.85 5.26 0.40
C GLN A 316 21.78 5.46 1.92
N LYS A 317 20.56 5.55 2.48
CA LYS A 317 20.38 5.82 3.91
C LYS A 317 20.75 4.60 4.76
N PRO A 318 21.22 4.81 6.00
CA PRO A 318 21.42 3.70 6.92
C PRO A 318 20.07 3.04 7.24
N VAL A 319 20.04 1.71 7.12
CA VAL A 319 18.87 0.88 7.42
C VAL A 319 19.24 -0.10 8.53
N LEU A 320 18.47 -0.08 9.62
CA LEU A 320 18.54 -1.09 10.67
C LEU A 320 17.38 -2.08 10.51
N LEU A 321 17.70 -3.36 10.34
CA LEU A 321 16.71 -4.43 10.33
C LEU A 321 16.24 -4.70 11.76
N VAL A 322 14.93 -4.70 11.96
CA VAL A 322 14.28 -4.97 13.24
C VAL A 322 13.26 -6.08 13.05
N PHE A 323 13.60 -7.28 13.49
CA PHE A 323 12.72 -8.44 13.48
C PHE A 323 11.75 -8.36 14.66
N ASN A 324 10.47 -8.20 14.36
CA ASN A 324 9.39 -8.05 15.33
C ASN A 324 8.57 -9.34 15.43
N LYS A 325 7.76 -9.46 16.50
CA LYS A 325 6.91 -10.62 16.83
C LYS A 325 7.67 -11.89 17.23
N ILE A 326 8.87 -11.73 17.82
CA ILE A 326 9.67 -12.87 18.29
C ILE A 326 9.00 -13.69 19.40
N ASP A 327 7.96 -13.15 20.04
CA ASP A 327 7.15 -13.85 21.04
C ASP A 327 6.42 -15.07 20.50
N LYS A 328 6.30 -15.19 19.17
CA LYS A 328 5.70 -16.34 18.50
C LYS A 328 6.71 -17.35 17.95
N LEU A 329 8.02 -17.09 18.10
CA LEU A 329 9.06 -18.01 17.63
C LEU A 329 9.53 -18.94 18.75
N SER A 330 9.95 -20.14 18.35
CA SER A 330 10.74 -21.02 19.22
C SER A 330 12.16 -20.46 19.44
N ARG A 331 12.83 -20.93 20.50
CA ARG A 331 14.21 -20.52 20.80
C ARG A 331 15.20 -20.92 19.69
N GLU A 332 14.97 -22.05 19.05
CA GLU A 332 15.82 -22.57 17.97
C GLU A 332 15.72 -21.71 16.71
N GLU A 333 14.49 -21.36 16.32
CA GLU A 333 14.24 -20.44 15.19
C GLU A 333 14.84 -19.05 15.44
N LEU A 334 14.69 -18.52 16.66
CA LEU A 334 15.28 -17.23 17.01
C LEU A 334 16.81 -17.25 16.93
N ASN A 335 17.44 -18.32 17.41
CA ASN A 335 18.91 -18.46 17.38
C ASN A 335 19.43 -18.61 15.95
N SER A 336 18.76 -19.39 15.09
CA SER A 336 19.16 -19.53 13.69
C SER A 336 19.06 -18.19 12.94
N LEU A 337 18.00 -17.41 13.18
CA LEU A 337 17.84 -16.07 12.61
C LEU A 337 18.91 -15.09 13.10
N LYS A 338 19.26 -15.12 14.40
CA LYS A 338 20.35 -14.29 14.95
C LYS A 338 21.70 -14.60 14.30
N ILE A 339 21.97 -15.86 13.97
CA ILE A 339 23.19 -16.27 13.27
C ILE A 339 23.17 -15.76 11.82
N LYS A 340 22.02 -15.86 11.13
CA LYS A 340 21.86 -15.40 9.75
C LYS A 340 21.92 -13.87 9.61
N TYR A 341 21.31 -13.15 10.56
CA TYR A 341 21.17 -11.70 10.54
C TYR A 341 21.93 -11.05 11.71
N LYS A 342 23.26 -11.19 11.75
CA LYS A 342 24.10 -10.69 12.87
C LYS A 342 24.01 -9.20 13.18
N ASN A 343 23.58 -8.39 12.20
CA ASN A 343 23.50 -6.93 12.32
C ASN A 343 22.06 -6.40 12.56
N SER A 344 21.08 -7.27 12.81
CA SER A 344 19.69 -6.89 13.09
C SER A 344 19.38 -6.90 14.58
N VAL A 345 18.25 -6.29 14.94
CA VAL A 345 17.68 -6.34 16.30
C VAL A 345 16.45 -7.24 16.29
N PHE A 346 16.22 -7.96 17.39
CA PHE A 346 15.09 -8.87 17.57
C PHE A 346 14.22 -8.36 18.73
N ILE A 347 12.95 -8.09 18.47
CA ILE A 347 12.01 -7.51 19.43
C ILE A 347 10.65 -8.19 19.41
N SER A 348 9.91 -8.06 20.51
CA SER A 348 8.45 -8.12 20.49
C SER A 348 7.92 -6.77 20.92
N ALA A 349 7.42 -5.99 19.95
CA ALA A 349 6.80 -4.70 20.24
C ALA A 349 5.59 -4.86 21.18
N LEU A 350 4.83 -5.95 21.03
CA LEU A 350 3.66 -6.25 21.86
C LEU A 350 4.04 -6.54 23.31
N LYS A 351 5.08 -7.35 23.54
CA LYS A 351 5.56 -7.71 24.89
C LYS A 351 6.59 -6.73 25.44
N ARG A 352 6.92 -5.68 24.69
CA ARG A 352 7.99 -4.70 24.99
C ARG A 352 9.35 -5.37 25.26
N SER A 353 9.60 -6.55 24.69
CA SER A 353 10.87 -7.27 24.83
C SER A 353 11.85 -6.89 23.72
N GLY A 354 13.14 -6.84 24.02
CA GLY A 354 14.19 -6.46 23.06
C GLY A 354 14.32 -4.95 22.79
N LEU A 355 13.45 -4.10 23.35
CA LEU A 355 13.54 -2.65 23.21
C LEU A 355 14.85 -2.03 23.76
N PRO A 356 15.41 -2.49 24.90
CA PRO A 356 16.70 -1.95 25.37
C PRO A 356 17.84 -2.16 24.37
N GLU A 357 17.88 -3.32 23.71
CA GLU A 357 18.86 -3.62 22.66
C GLU A 357 18.64 -2.72 21.42
N LEU A 358 17.38 -2.53 21.02
CA LEU A 358 17.02 -1.61 19.94
C LEU A 358 17.53 -0.19 20.23
N TYR A 359 17.27 0.32 21.43
CA TYR A 359 17.71 1.66 21.82
C TYR A 359 19.23 1.77 21.85
N LEU A 360 19.94 0.77 22.36
CA LEU A 360 21.40 0.74 22.34
C LEU A 360 21.95 0.77 20.90
N ARG A 361 21.32 0.02 19.98
CA ARG A 361 21.73 -0.01 18.58
C ARG A 361 21.47 1.33 17.88
N ILE A 362 20.31 1.95 18.15
CA ILE A 362 19.98 3.30 17.66
C ILE A 362 20.99 4.32 18.19
N LYS A 363 21.33 4.31 19.48
CA LYS A 363 22.36 5.19 20.08
C LYS A 363 23.69 5.11 19.33
N LYS A 364 24.19 3.90 19.10
CA LYS A 364 25.45 3.69 18.36
C LYS A 364 25.39 4.22 16.92
N MET A 365 24.23 4.16 16.27
CA MET A 365 24.06 4.70 14.92
C MET A 365 23.99 6.23 14.91
N ILE A 366 23.33 6.82 15.92
CA ILE A 366 23.28 8.26 16.13
C ILE A 366 24.69 8.81 16.39
N GLU A 367 25.48 8.16 17.26
CA GLU A 367 26.87 8.56 17.55
C GLU A 367 27.73 8.53 16.28
N ARG A 368 27.64 7.47 15.48
CA ARG A 368 28.34 7.38 14.18
C ARG A 368 27.91 8.47 13.20
N HIS A 369 26.63 8.81 13.19
CA HIS A 369 26.11 9.86 12.32
C HIS A 369 26.71 11.22 12.68
N TYR A 370 26.72 11.58 13.97
CA TYR A 370 27.32 12.84 14.41
C TYR A 370 28.85 12.86 14.27
N LEU A 371 29.53 11.72 14.42
CA LEU A 371 30.98 11.61 14.22
C LEU A 371 31.39 11.74 12.74
N ASN A 372 30.51 11.39 11.79
CA ASN A 372 30.78 11.54 10.35
C ASN A 372 30.45 12.94 9.80
N ILE A 373 29.83 13.81 10.62
CA ILE A 373 29.47 15.20 10.25
C ILE A 373 30.58 16.18 10.66
N ILE A 374 31.47 15.76 11.58
CA ILE A 374 32.71 16.46 11.97
C ILE A 374 33.82 15.99 11.04
#